data_AF-A0A932ZK19-F1
#
_entry.id   AF-A0A932ZK19-F1
#
_cell.length_a   1.000
_cell.length_b   1.000
_cell.length_c   1.000
_cell.angle_alpha   90.00
_cell.angle_beta   90.00
_cell.angle_gamma   90.00
#
_symmetry.space_group_name_H-M   'P 1'
#
loop_
_entity.id
_entity.type
_entity.pdbx_description
1 polymer ?
#
loop_
_entity_poly.entity_id
_entity_poly.type
_entity_poly.pdbx_seq_one_letter_code
_entity_poly.pdbx_strand_id
1 'polypeptide(L)'
;DVTKENYKKYFIFNDCYTDVLDFCDSEGQKQLRTAIVFNNNNEILNSHLSGRNAAAFASPLVFEGSWDTPGYIRQGTAVFGTSWQHLQTVGDEVGLFVHELGHLLGLSHLSLNQQLLSSTSNGNTFYLATMQTKGTASFAQGLSKSATLNPDDIAGISVLYPGTHFHTETASIRGTVLKADGTPMTYANVVVRNVNDPWCEAYSFLSGRSCETGSTPFCEESGRADGAFLIQGLSPGTYTVEVEGLRKDIADGMSPEIYESSFPGEAEFWNERDAADEDPLTATPLTLRAGEEHSDTTIVLSSTTGDPLSWGIAKMIPETHFIRKEDSICKAPLADYNALIGVAPDEEAEPPGGGCSLLPGLSADR
;
A
#
# COMPACT_ATOMS: atom_id res chain seq x y z
N ASP A 1 -30.07 7.13 5.51
CA ASP A 1 -29.09 6.28 6.21
C ASP A 1 -28.82 4.99 5.45
N VAL A 2 -27.55 4.59 5.43
CA VAL A 2 -27.09 3.32 4.89
C VAL A 2 -27.09 2.30 6.05
N THR A 3 -27.77 1.17 5.88
CA THR A 3 -27.98 0.13 6.92
C THR A 3 -27.62 -1.26 6.37
N LYS A 4 -27.53 -2.28 7.22
CA LYS A 4 -27.29 -3.67 6.79
C LYS A 4 -28.36 -4.19 5.80
N GLU A 5 -29.59 -3.68 5.87
CA GLU A 5 -30.68 -4.08 4.97
C GLU A 5 -30.62 -3.40 3.60
N ASN A 6 -29.98 -2.23 3.51
CA ASN A 6 -30.06 -1.40 2.31
C ASN A 6 -28.71 -1.06 1.66
N TYR A 7 -27.57 -1.40 2.28
CA TYR A 7 -26.24 -1.01 1.76
C TYR A 7 -25.97 -1.50 0.33
N LYS A 8 -26.50 -2.68 -0.01
CA LYS A 8 -26.40 -3.28 -1.35
C LYS A 8 -27.02 -2.43 -2.47
N LYS A 9 -27.87 -1.44 -2.14
CA LYS A 9 -28.35 -0.47 -3.13
C LYS A 9 -27.27 0.52 -3.55
N TYR A 10 -26.31 0.79 -2.68
CA TYR A 10 -25.24 1.76 -2.88
C TYR A 10 -23.98 1.09 -3.41
N PHE A 11 -23.63 -0.09 -2.89
CA PHE A 11 -22.43 -0.80 -3.30
C PHE A 11 -22.55 -2.29 -3.08
N ILE A 12 -21.95 -3.03 -4.01
CA ILE A 12 -21.63 -4.45 -3.87
C ILE A 12 -20.16 -4.55 -4.27
N PHE A 13 -19.37 -5.29 -3.49
CA PHE A 13 -17.93 -5.38 -3.67
C PHE A 13 -17.57 -6.39 -4.76
N ASN A 14 -18.06 -6.11 -5.95
CA ASN A 14 -17.70 -6.78 -7.19
C ASN A 14 -17.30 -5.68 -8.17
N ASP A 15 -16.21 -5.91 -8.90
CA ASP A 15 -15.75 -4.96 -9.91
C ASP A 15 -16.79 -4.85 -11.03
N CYS A 16 -16.96 -3.63 -11.53
CA CYS A 16 -17.80 -3.33 -12.67
C CYS A 16 -17.11 -2.31 -13.58
N TYR A 17 -17.67 -2.11 -14.78
CA TYR A 17 -17.04 -1.37 -15.86
C TYR A 17 -18.04 -0.45 -16.54
N THR A 18 -17.58 0.72 -17.01
CA THR A 18 -18.47 1.71 -17.62
C THR A 18 -19.13 1.24 -18.91
N ASP A 19 -18.52 0.31 -19.64
CA ASP A 19 -19.09 -0.24 -20.88
C ASP A 19 -20.29 -1.16 -20.63
N VAL A 20 -20.46 -1.61 -19.38
CA VAL A 20 -21.47 -2.58 -18.95
C VAL A 20 -22.19 -2.13 -17.68
N LEU A 21 -22.38 -0.82 -17.47
CA LEU A 21 -22.99 -0.29 -16.24
C LEU A 21 -24.32 -0.94 -15.88
N ASP A 22 -25.18 -1.21 -16.87
CA ASP A 22 -26.49 -1.83 -16.64
C ASP A 22 -26.40 -3.22 -15.97
N PHE A 23 -25.25 -3.89 -16.09
CA PHE A 23 -24.94 -5.17 -15.46
C PHE A 23 -24.29 -5.05 -14.08
N CYS A 24 -23.96 -3.84 -13.61
CA CYS A 24 -23.44 -3.65 -12.25
C CYS A 24 -24.48 -4.06 -11.21
N ASP A 25 -24.00 -4.62 -10.10
CA ASP A 25 -24.86 -5.24 -9.08
C ASP A 25 -25.67 -4.22 -8.26
N SER A 26 -25.15 -2.99 -8.07
CA SER A 26 -25.81 -1.95 -7.28
C SER A 26 -26.25 -0.73 -8.12
N GLU A 27 -27.30 -0.03 -7.66
CA GLU A 27 -27.72 1.24 -8.25
C GLU A 27 -26.68 2.35 -8.06
N GLY A 28 -25.91 2.30 -6.96
CA GLY A 28 -24.80 3.23 -6.75
C GLY A 28 -23.67 3.03 -7.76
N GLN A 29 -23.33 1.78 -8.10
CA GLN A 29 -22.36 1.48 -9.15
C GLN A 29 -22.86 1.96 -10.52
N LYS A 30 -24.11 1.65 -10.88
CA LYS A 30 -24.75 2.12 -12.13
C LYS A 30 -24.74 3.64 -12.28
N GLN A 31 -24.90 4.35 -11.17
CA GLN A 31 -24.95 5.82 -11.12
C GLN A 31 -23.59 6.45 -10.82
N LEU A 32 -22.52 5.65 -10.74
CA LEU A 32 -21.15 6.08 -10.42
C LEU A 32 -21.08 6.92 -9.13
N ARG A 33 -21.82 6.50 -8.09
CA ARG A 33 -21.88 7.16 -6.79
C ARG A 33 -20.92 6.52 -5.80
N THR A 34 -19.85 7.22 -5.46
CA THR A 34 -18.96 6.84 -4.36
C THR A 34 -19.68 6.92 -3.02
N ALA A 35 -19.57 5.86 -2.22
CA ALA A 35 -20.18 5.79 -0.89
C ALA A 35 -19.11 5.77 0.20
N ILE A 36 -19.22 6.71 1.15
CA ILE A 36 -18.42 6.71 2.38
C ILE A 36 -19.40 6.49 3.53
N VAL A 37 -19.24 5.38 4.26
CA VAL A 37 -20.22 4.90 5.24
C VAL A 37 -19.58 4.79 6.61
N PHE A 38 -20.16 5.47 7.60
CA PHE A 38 -19.83 5.30 9.01
C PHE A 38 -20.78 4.26 9.62
N ASN A 39 -20.28 3.03 9.75
CA ASN A 39 -20.98 1.83 10.21
C ASN A 39 -20.90 1.70 11.74
N ASN A 40 -21.73 2.48 12.44
CA ASN A 40 -21.70 2.66 13.89
C ASN A 40 -21.86 1.37 14.75
N ASN A 41 -22.33 0.27 14.16
CA ASN A 41 -22.60 -0.99 14.87
C ASN A 41 -21.90 -2.20 14.23
N ASN A 42 -21.00 -1.97 13.28
CA ASN A 42 -20.30 -3.00 12.51
C ASN A 42 -21.18 -3.97 11.71
N GLU A 43 -22.50 -3.78 11.61
CA GLU A 43 -23.37 -4.76 10.97
C GLU A 43 -23.12 -4.91 9.47
N ILE A 44 -22.76 -3.81 8.77
CA ILE A 44 -22.42 -3.85 7.34
C ILE A 44 -21.12 -4.63 7.11
N LEU A 45 -20.05 -4.25 7.81
CA LEU A 45 -18.74 -4.92 7.75
C LEU A 45 -18.84 -6.41 8.10
N ASN A 46 -19.53 -6.75 9.20
CA ASN A 46 -19.72 -8.14 9.61
C ASN A 46 -20.52 -8.95 8.59
N SER A 47 -21.55 -8.33 7.99
CA SER A 47 -22.34 -8.97 6.93
C SER A 47 -21.53 -9.21 5.66
N HIS A 48 -20.61 -8.31 5.32
CA HIS A 48 -19.88 -8.37 4.05
C HIS A 48 -18.61 -9.20 4.16
N LEU A 49 -17.81 -9.01 5.21
CA LEU A 49 -16.54 -9.69 5.43
C LEU A 49 -16.69 -11.07 6.09
N SER A 50 -17.89 -11.65 6.06
CA SER A 50 -18.20 -12.96 6.65
C SER A 50 -17.82 -13.07 8.13
N GLY A 51 -18.08 -12.01 8.91
CA GLY A 51 -17.79 -11.98 10.34
C GLY A 51 -16.31 -11.75 10.70
N ARG A 52 -15.44 -11.39 9.75
CA ARG A 52 -14.12 -10.87 10.09
C ARG A 52 -14.26 -9.53 10.79
N ASN A 53 -13.64 -9.40 11.96
CA ASN A 53 -13.61 -8.17 12.74
C ASN A 53 -12.63 -7.17 12.09
N ALA A 54 -13.14 -6.33 11.19
CA ALA A 54 -12.37 -5.29 10.51
C ALA A 54 -12.77 -3.90 11.01
N ALA A 55 -11.78 -3.02 11.21
CA ALA A 55 -12.01 -1.63 11.60
C ALA A 55 -12.56 -0.79 10.46
N ALA A 56 -12.16 -1.08 9.24
CA ALA A 56 -12.72 -0.48 8.04
C ALA A 56 -12.46 -1.39 6.83
N PHE A 57 -13.01 -0.98 5.70
CA PHE A 57 -12.75 -1.60 4.40
C PHE A 57 -13.03 -0.57 3.31
N ALA A 58 -12.12 -0.46 2.34
CA ALA A 58 -12.32 0.33 1.15
C ALA A 58 -11.79 -0.35 -0.11
N SER A 59 -12.39 0.00 -1.24
CA SER A 59 -12.04 -0.58 -2.54
C SER A 59 -12.58 0.26 -3.70
N PRO A 60 -11.87 0.33 -4.84
CA PRO A 60 -12.46 0.77 -6.09
C PRO A 60 -13.45 -0.29 -6.58
N LEU A 61 -14.57 0.13 -7.16
CA LEU A 61 -15.66 -0.78 -7.55
C LEU A 61 -16.10 -0.64 -8.99
N VAL A 62 -15.88 0.53 -9.61
CA VAL A 62 -16.18 0.73 -11.03
C VAL A 62 -15.00 1.37 -11.71
N PHE A 63 -14.59 0.77 -12.83
CA PHE A 63 -13.50 1.22 -13.67
C PHE A 63 -14.06 1.69 -15.03
N GLU A 64 -13.36 2.62 -15.67
CA GLU A 64 -13.64 2.99 -17.05
C GLU A 64 -13.36 1.83 -18.02
N GLY A 65 -14.03 1.82 -19.16
CA GLY A 65 -13.81 0.83 -20.22
C GLY A 65 -14.45 -0.51 -19.92
N SER A 66 -13.67 -1.58 -20.07
CA SER A 66 -14.12 -2.98 -20.00
C SER A 66 -13.11 -3.86 -19.25
N TRP A 67 -13.46 -5.11 -18.97
CA TRP A 67 -12.55 -6.09 -18.33
C TRP A 67 -11.22 -6.27 -19.07
N ASP A 68 -11.23 -6.24 -20.40
CA ASP A 68 -10.02 -6.42 -21.22
C ASP A 68 -9.21 -5.13 -21.36
N THR A 69 -9.84 -3.98 -21.11
CA THR A 69 -9.24 -2.65 -21.25
C THR A 69 -9.70 -1.75 -20.09
N PRO A 70 -9.29 -2.05 -18.84
CA PRO A 70 -9.63 -1.23 -17.69
C PRO A 70 -8.99 0.15 -17.85
N GLY A 71 -9.78 1.20 -17.65
CA GLY A 71 -9.34 2.59 -17.55
C GLY A 71 -9.30 3.06 -16.09
N TYR A 72 -9.48 4.37 -15.90
CA TYR A 72 -9.42 4.98 -14.57
C TYR A 72 -10.55 4.50 -13.65
N ILE A 73 -10.28 4.54 -12.34
CA ILE A 73 -11.31 4.35 -11.31
C ILE A 73 -12.37 5.45 -11.47
N ARG A 74 -13.63 5.04 -11.56
CA ARG A 74 -14.80 5.93 -11.68
C ARG A 74 -15.64 5.97 -10.41
N GLN A 75 -15.61 4.92 -9.61
CA GLN A 75 -16.35 4.84 -8.34
C GLN A 75 -15.65 3.87 -7.38
N GLY A 76 -15.75 4.15 -6.09
CA GLY A 76 -15.31 3.27 -5.03
C GLY A 76 -16.17 3.40 -3.78
N THR A 77 -15.88 2.60 -2.76
CA THR A 77 -16.57 2.64 -1.47
C THR A 77 -15.57 2.55 -0.34
N ALA A 78 -15.86 3.26 0.76
CA ALA A 78 -15.21 3.08 2.04
C ALA A 78 -16.26 2.89 3.14
N VAL A 79 -16.05 1.89 4.01
CA VAL A 79 -16.91 1.60 5.15
C VAL A 79 -16.05 1.61 6.41
N PHE A 80 -16.33 2.54 7.31
CA PHE A 80 -15.63 2.72 8.58
C PHE A 80 -16.47 2.16 9.72
N GLY A 81 -15.96 1.16 10.40
CA GLY A 81 -16.62 0.47 11.50
C GLY A 81 -16.45 1.15 12.84
N THR A 82 -16.89 0.44 13.88
CA THR A 82 -16.71 0.81 15.28
C THR A 82 -15.89 -0.16 16.10
N SER A 83 -15.18 -1.09 15.46
CA SER A 83 -14.16 -1.88 16.15
C SER A 83 -12.92 -1.03 16.43
N TRP A 84 -13.11 0.05 17.17
CA TRP A 84 -12.12 1.00 17.68
C TRP A 84 -11.26 0.41 18.80
N GLN A 85 -11.44 -0.87 19.15
CA GLN A 85 -10.79 -1.50 20.30
C GLN A 85 -9.25 -1.42 20.26
N HIS A 86 -8.69 -1.12 19.09
CA HIS A 86 -7.26 -0.95 18.89
C HIS A 86 -6.84 0.52 18.64
N LEU A 87 -7.75 1.40 18.22
CA LEU A 87 -7.48 2.82 17.93
C LEU A 87 -7.47 3.60 19.24
N GLN A 88 -6.34 4.18 19.60
CA GLN A 88 -6.16 4.82 20.92
C GLN A 88 -6.29 6.34 20.86
N THR A 89 -6.12 6.93 19.67
CA THR A 89 -6.10 8.38 19.48
C THR A 89 -6.86 8.79 18.23
N VAL A 90 -7.34 10.05 18.17
CA VAL A 90 -7.91 10.65 16.94
C VAL A 90 -6.93 10.55 15.77
N GLY A 91 -5.62 10.68 16.03
CA GLY A 91 -4.61 10.49 15.00
C GLY A 91 -4.63 9.08 14.40
N ASP A 92 -4.86 8.05 15.21
CA ASP A 92 -4.96 6.68 14.71
C ASP A 92 -6.21 6.48 13.83
N GLU A 93 -7.32 7.16 14.17
CA GLU A 93 -8.53 7.16 13.35
C GLU A 93 -8.29 7.85 12.00
N VAL A 94 -7.65 9.01 12.00
CA VAL A 94 -7.28 9.72 10.77
C VAL A 94 -6.33 8.86 9.93
N GLY A 95 -5.36 8.20 10.55
CA GLY A 95 -4.46 7.27 9.85
C GLY A 95 -5.19 6.11 9.18
N LEU A 96 -6.16 5.50 9.86
CA LEU A 96 -7.04 4.51 9.26
C LEU A 96 -7.82 5.10 8.08
N PHE A 97 -8.37 6.32 8.22
CA PHE A 97 -9.11 6.96 7.13
C PHE A 97 -8.24 7.22 5.90
N VAL A 98 -7.00 7.68 6.10
CA VAL A 98 -6.05 7.91 5.00
C VAL A 98 -5.67 6.57 4.34
N HIS A 99 -5.43 5.51 5.12
CA HIS A 99 -5.16 4.18 4.60
C HIS A 99 -6.30 3.64 3.71
N GLU A 100 -7.53 3.68 4.21
CA GLU A 100 -8.70 3.20 3.47
C GLU A 100 -9.00 4.10 2.25
N LEU A 101 -8.75 5.42 2.36
CA LEU A 101 -8.82 6.29 1.20
C LEU A 101 -7.77 5.92 0.15
N GLY A 102 -6.57 5.49 0.57
CA GLY A 102 -5.56 4.91 -0.31
C GLY A 102 -6.12 3.73 -1.12
N HIS A 103 -6.77 2.78 -0.45
CA HIS A 103 -7.47 1.68 -1.12
C HIS A 103 -8.56 2.17 -2.07
N LEU A 104 -9.43 3.08 -1.64
CA LEU A 104 -10.49 3.65 -2.49
C LEU A 104 -9.93 4.28 -3.78
N LEU A 105 -8.73 4.85 -3.71
CA LEU A 105 -8.04 5.47 -4.84
C LEU A 105 -7.22 4.49 -5.68
N GLY A 106 -7.12 3.22 -5.30
CA GLY A 106 -6.47 2.15 -6.07
C GLY A 106 -5.11 1.70 -5.52
N LEU A 107 -4.67 2.20 -4.36
CA LEU A 107 -3.46 1.68 -3.73
C LEU A 107 -3.73 0.31 -3.11
N SER A 108 -2.79 -0.61 -3.29
CA SER A 108 -2.78 -1.91 -2.60
C SER A 108 -1.94 -1.80 -1.33
N HIS A 109 -2.11 -2.77 -0.44
CA HIS A 109 -1.09 -3.03 0.57
C HIS A 109 0.27 -3.26 -0.07
N LEU A 110 1.31 -2.81 0.64
CA LEU A 110 2.71 -2.96 0.29
C LEU A 110 3.51 -3.52 1.47
N SER A 111 4.78 -3.81 1.21
CA SER A 111 5.71 -4.33 2.18
C SER A 111 7.01 -3.55 2.16
N LEU A 112 7.18 -2.65 3.13
CA LEU A 112 8.34 -1.79 3.23
C LEU A 112 8.77 -1.67 4.70
N ASN A 113 10.08 -1.75 4.94
CA ASN A 113 10.65 -1.62 6.28
C ASN A 113 10.07 -2.64 7.29
N GLN A 114 9.80 -3.87 6.81
CA GLN A 114 9.18 -4.95 7.57
C GLN A 114 9.94 -5.31 8.86
N GLN A 115 11.25 -5.09 8.88
CA GLN A 115 12.13 -5.24 10.04
C GLN A 115 11.71 -4.36 11.22
N LEU A 116 11.22 -3.15 10.92
CA LEU A 116 10.80 -2.17 11.93
C LEU A 116 9.51 -2.59 12.65
N LEU A 117 8.71 -3.47 12.05
CA LEU A 117 7.45 -3.96 12.65
C LEU A 117 7.67 -4.83 13.89
N SER A 118 8.86 -5.44 14.05
CA SER A 118 9.21 -6.18 15.27
C SER A 118 9.73 -5.25 16.38
N SER A 119 10.18 -4.05 16.01
CA SER A 119 10.69 -3.02 16.92
C SER A 119 9.58 -1.99 17.23
N THR A 120 8.68 -2.30 18.16
CA THR A 120 7.59 -1.37 18.56
C THR A 120 8.09 -0.17 19.39
N SER A 121 9.32 0.29 19.20
CA SER A 121 9.77 1.55 19.79
C SER A 121 9.07 2.70 19.04
N ASN A 122 8.47 3.62 19.80
CA ASN A 122 7.63 4.73 19.30
C ASN A 122 8.30 5.68 18.27
N GLY A 123 9.56 5.47 17.92
CA GLY A 123 10.31 6.27 16.93
C GLY A 123 10.41 5.68 15.53
N ASN A 124 10.03 4.42 15.31
CA ASN A 124 10.23 3.75 14.01
C ASN A 124 9.00 3.77 13.09
N THR A 125 7.82 4.11 13.62
CA THR A 125 6.56 4.06 12.89
C THR A 125 6.45 5.10 11.77
N PHE A 126 7.25 6.17 11.82
CA PHE A 126 7.32 7.19 10.77
C PHE A 126 7.87 6.67 9.44
N TYR A 127 8.63 5.57 9.47
CA TYR A 127 9.19 4.96 8.26
C TYR A 127 8.29 3.85 7.70
N LEU A 128 7.15 3.57 8.33
CA LEU A 128 6.19 2.61 7.81
C LEU A 128 5.23 3.35 6.89
N ALA A 129 5.14 2.91 5.64
CA ALA A 129 4.22 3.50 4.68
C ALA A 129 2.76 3.40 5.15
N THR A 130 1.92 4.31 4.67
CA THR A 130 0.50 4.32 4.99
C THR A 130 -0.14 3.01 4.57
N MET A 131 0.19 2.52 3.38
CA MET A 131 -0.33 1.25 2.85
C MET A 131 0.38 -0.01 3.37
N GLN A 132 1.22 0.11 4.41
CA GLN A 132 1.82 -1.06 5.03
C GLN A 132 0.74 -1.92 5.68
N THR A 133 0.60 -3.17 5.23
CA THR A 133 -0.20 -4.15 5.97
C THR A 133 0.56 -4.54 7.25
N LYS A 134 -0.13 -4.50 8.40
CA LYS A 134 0.41 -4.98 9.67
C LYS A 134 -0.32 -6.27 10.04
N GLY A 135 0.45 -7.34 10.23
CA GLY A 135 -0.04 -8.61 10.75
C GLY A 135 -0.96 -8.45 11.96
N THR A 136 -1.98 -9.31 11.99
CA THR A 136 -3.08 -9.35 12.96
C THR A 136 -2.64 -9.10 14.41
N ALA A 137 -2.86 -7.86 14.91
CA ALA A 137 -3.15 -7.48 16.32
C ALA A 137 -2.78 -6.01 16.61
N SER A 138 -1.92 -5.37 15.82
CA SER A 138 -1.34 -4.05 16.14
C SER A 138 -1.42 -3.04 15.00
N PHE A 139 -2.33 -3.23 14.03
CA PHE A 139 -2.58 -2.26 12.95
C PHE A 139 -2.75 -0.85 13.54
N ALA A 140 -3.57 -0.73 14.59
CA ALA A 140 -3.93 0.55 15.19
C ALA A 140 -2.87 1.22 16.08
N GLN A 141 -1.83 0.52 16.55
CA GLN A 141 -0.78 1.18 17.33
C GLN A 141 0.16 1.93 16.37
N GLY A 142 0.06 3.27 16.40
CA GLY A 142 0.90 4.17 15.62
C GLY A 142 0.37 4.51 14.22
N LEU A 143 -0.93 4.28 13.93
CA LEU A 143 -1.56 4.75 12.68
C LEU A 143 -1.59 6.27 12.59
N SER A 144 -1.51 6.97 13.72
CA SER A 144 -1.31 8.41 13.71
C SER A 144 -0.12 8.87 12.85
N LYS A 145 0.87 8.00 12.58
CA LYS A 145 1.95 8.27 11.62
C LYS A 145 1.54 8.01 10.16
N SER A 146 0.72 7.00 9.92
CA SER A 146 0.08 6.69 8.63
C SER A 146 -0.96 7.73 8.18
N ALA A 147 -1.24 8.75 9.00
CA ALA A 147 -2.02 9.92 8.57
C ALA A 147 -1.21 10.88 7.68
N THR A 148 0.12 10.73 7.65
CA THR A 148 1.01 11.44 6.73
C THR A 148 1.52 10.45 5.68
N LEU A 149 1.46 10.83 4.41
CA LEU A 149 1.90 9.96 3.31
C LEU A 149 3.42 9.83 3.28
N ASN A 150 3.91 8.59 3.12
CA ASN A 150 5.31 8.31 2.85
C ASN A 150 5.62 8.48 1.34
N PRO A 151 6.89 8.61 0.95
CA PRO A 151 7.28 8.72 -0.45
C PRO A 151 6.71 7.61 -1.36
N ASP A 152 6.63 6.37 -0.87
CA ASP A 152 5.98 5.26 -1.59
C ASP A 152 4.50 5.54 -1.87
N ASP A 153 3.73 5.94 -0.86
CA ASP A 153 2.30 6.25 -1.01
C ASP A 153 2.08 7.39 -2.03
N ILE A 154 2.96 8.41 -2.00
CA ILE A 154 2.94 9.54 -2.94
C ILE A 154 3.29 9.08 -4.36
N ALA A 155 4.30 8.23 -4.52
CA ALA A 155 4.69 7.69 -5.81
C ALA A 155 3.57 6.82 -6.39
N GLY A 156 3.02 5.90 -5.60
CA GLY A 156 1.92 5.03 -6.00
C GLY A 156 0.70 5.81 -6.49
N ILE A 157 0.27 6.84 -5.75
CA ILE A 157 -0.88 7.65 -6.19
C ILE A 157 -0.55 8.48 -7.43
N SER A 158 0.68 8.97 -7.54
CA SER A 158 1.14 9.75 -8.70
C SER A 158 1.27 8.88 -9.95
N VAL A 159 1.55 7.60 -9.82
CA VAL A 159 1.52 6.64 -10.94
C VAL A 159 0.09 6.43 -11.44
N LEU A 160 -0.88 6.30 -10.53
CA LEU A 160 -2.29 6.12 -10.89
C LEU A 160 -2.91 7.38 -11.49
N TYR A 161 -2.52 8.56 -10.98
CA TYR A 161 -3.04 9.86 -11.38
C TYR A 161 -1.90 10.84 -11.68
N PRO A 162 -1.13 10.61 -12.76
CA PRO A 162 0.05 11.41 -13.05
C PRO A 162 -0.33 12.85 -13.38
N GLY A 163 0.30 13.78 -12.67
CA GLY A 163 0.29 15.18 -13.05
C GLY A 163 1.05 15.40 -14.36
N THR A 164 0.83 16.54 -15.01
CA THR A 164 1.43 16.90 -16.32
C THR A 164 2.96 16.75 -16.36
N HIS A 165 3.64 16.93 -15.24
CA HIS A 165 5.11 16.91 -15.14
C HIS A 165 5.67 15.65 -14.48
N PHE A 166 4.83 14.68 -14.11
CA PHE A 166 5.24 13.48 -13.37
C PHE A 166 6.43 12.77 -14.03
N HIS A 167 6.32 12.42 -15.31
CA HIS A 167 7.38 11.71 -16.05
C HIS A 167 8.60 12.58 -16.36
N THR A 168 8.53 13.90 -16.23
CA THR A 168 9.68 14.79 -16.47
C THR A 168 10.38 15.21 -15.18
N GLU A 169 9.73 15.09 -14.02
CA GLU A 169 10.26 15.49 -12.71
C GLU A 169 10.67 14.30 -11.85
N THR A 170 10.18 13.10 -12.18
CA THR A 170 10.52 11.85 -11.48
C THR A 170 11.34 10.92 -12.36
N ALA A 171 11.92 9.90 -11.74
CA ALA A 171 12.66 8.83 -12.38
C ALA A 171 11.96 7.48 -12.19
N SER A 172 12.39 6.48 -12.95
CA SER A 172 11.93 5.09 -12.83
C SER A 172 13.09 4.09 -12.88
N ILE A 173 12.88 2.93 -12.27
CA ILE A 173 13.75 1.75 -12.38
C ILE A 173 12.91 0.60 -12.86
N ARG A 174 13.38 -0.09 -13.91
CA ARG A 174 12.77 -1.29 -14.48
C ARG A 174 13.76 -2.45 -14.44
N GLY A 175 13.25 -3.62 -14.08
CA GLY A 175 14.10 -4.80 -13.96
C GLY A 175 13.35 -6.11 -13.90
N THR A 176 14.07 -7.15 -13.50
CA THR A 176 13.54 -8.51 -13.35
C THR A 176 14.23 -9.22 -12.20
N VAL A 177 13.49 -10.03 -11.45
CA VAL A 177 14.05 -10.93 -10.43
C VAL A 177 14.07 -12.34 -10.99
N LEU A 178 15.24 -12.96 -10.97
CA LEU A 178 15.48 -14.33 -11.40
C LEU A 178 15.94 -15.19 -10.22
N LYS A 179 15.61 -16.48 -10.29
CA LYS A 179 16.20 -17.53 -9.45
C LYS A 179 17.59 -17.90 -9.97
N ALA A 180 18.35 -18.65 -9.18
CA ALA A 180 19.70 -19.11 -9.56
C ALA A 180 19.75 -19.90 -10.89
N ASP A 181 18.65 -20.53 -11.31
CA ASP A 181 18.56 -21.28 -12.56
C ASP A 181 18.10 -20.42 -13.76
N GLY A 182 17.95 -19.11 -13.55
CA GLY A 182 17.46 -18.16 -14.54
C GLY A 182 15.93 -18.15 -14.72
N THR A 183 15.18 -18.93 -13.95
CA THR A 183 13.70 -18.86 -13.99
C THR A 183 13.19 -17.62 -13.25
N PRO A 184 12.11 -16.97 -13.71
CA PRO A 184 11.60 -15.79 -13.03
C PRO A 184 11.10 -16.05 -11.62
N MET A 185 11.31 -15.08 -10.73
CA MET A 185 10.77 -15.05 -9.37
C MET A 185 9.61 -14.05 -9.31
N THR A 186 8.41 -14.53 -8.95
CA THR A 186 7.21 -13.70 -8.77
C THR A 186 6.91 -13.54 -7.27
N TYR A 187 6.37 -12.39 -6.89
CA TYR A 187 6.10 -11.97 -5.51
C TYR A 187 7.33 -11.81 -4.61
N ALA A 188 8.53 -11.73 -5.18
CA ALA A 188 9.65 -11.18 -4.42
C ALA A 188 9.44 -9.67 -4.22
N ASN A 189 9.70 -9.19 -3.01
CA ASN A 189 9.57 -7.79 -2.67
C ASN A 189 10.82 -7.05 -3.12
N VAL A 190 10.68 -6.24 -4.16
CA VAL A 190 11.75 -5.37 -4.65
C VAL A 190 11.63 -4.04 -3.94
N VAL A 191 12.70 -3.59 -3.30
CA VAL A 191 12.76 -2.32 -2.58
C VAL A 191 13.83 -1.44 -3.20
N VAL A 192 13.49 -0.18 -3.45
CA VAL A 192 14.42 0.85 -3.92
C VAL A 192 14.58 1.86 -2.80
N ARG A 193 15.82 2.17 -2.40
CA ARG A 193 16.11 3.08 -1.27
C ARG A 193 17.05 4.19 -1.66
N ASN A 194 16.72 5.44 -1.33
CA ASN A 194 17.66 6.54 -1.48
C ASN A 194 18.81 6.37 -0.48
N VAL A 195 20.06 6.45 -0.95
CA VAL A 195 21.24 6.23 -0.09
C VAL A 195 21.38 7.26 1.03
N ASN A 196 20.79 8.45 0.89
CA ASN A 196 20.89 9.52 1.87
C ASN A 196 19.79 9.46 2.94
N ASP A 197 18.64 8.86 2.65
CA ASP A 197 17.53 8.69 3.59
C ASP A 197 16.80 7.34 3.37
N PRO A 198 17.51 6.20 3.54
CA PRO A 198 17.08 4.90 3.06
C PRO A 198 15.87 4.33 3.79
N TRP A 199 15.52 4.87 4.96
CA TRP A 199 14.34 4.47 5.72
C TRP A 199 13.09 5.22 5.29
N CYS A 200 13.24 6.45 4.81
CA CYS A 200 12.10 7.30 4.44
C CYS A 200 11.84 7.29 2.93
N GLU A 201 12.86 7.61 2.14
CA GLU A 201 12.76 7.62 0.67
C GLU A 201 12.99 6.21 0.14
N ALA A 202 12.04 5.33 0.44
CA ALA A 202 12.03 3.95 0.00
C ALA A 202 10.70 3.57 -0.63
N TYR A 203 10.74 2.63 -1.58
CA TYR A 203 9.64 2.29 -2.48
C TYR A 203 9.63 0.79 -2.70
N SER A 204 8.46 0.15 -2.63
CA SER A 204 8.29 -1.30 -2.76
C SER A 204 7.49 -1.68 -4.00
N PHE A 205 7.85 -2.80 -4.62
CA PHE A 205 7.09 -3.42 -5.69
C PHE A 205 7.19 -4.95 -5.63
N LEU A 206 6.09 -5.65 -5.90
CA LEU A 206 6.12 -7.12 -6.01
C LEU A 206 6.43 -7.52 -7.46
N SER A 207 7.58 -8.16 -7.66
CA SER A 207 7.97 -8.73 -8.96
C SER A 207 6.89 -9.65 -9.55
N GLY A 208 6.69 -9.58 -10.87
CA GLY A 208 5.70 -10.35 -11.64
C GLY A 208 4.23 -9.98 -11.40
N ARG A 209 3.92 -9.10 -10.43
CA ARG A 209 2.54 -8.77 -10.07
C ARG A 209 1.77 -8.07 -11.20
N SER A 210 2.44 -7.21 -11.96
CA SER A 210 1.80 -6.45 -13.06
C SER A 210 1.16 -7.34 -14.12
N CYS A 211 1.67 -8.57 -14.31
CA CYS A 211 1.28 -9.44 -15.42
C CYS A 211 0.31 -10.53 -14.99
N GLU A 212 -0.07 -10.59 -13.72
CA GLU A 212 -1.04 -11.57 -13.24
C GLU A 212 -2.48 -11.08 -13.46
N THR A 213 -2.74 -9.80 -13.26
CA THR A 213 -4.09 -9.21 -13.33
C THR A 213 -4.35 -8.55 -14.68
N GLY A 214 -4.59 -9.36 -15.71
CA GLY A 214 -5.03 -8.89 -17.02
C GLY A 214 -3.94 -8.21 -17.86
N SER A 215 -4.32 -7.75 -19.05
CA SER A 215 -3.43 -6.97 -19.92
C SER A 215 -3.35 -5.55 -19.36
N THR A 216 -2.22 -5.19 -18.77
CA THR A 216 -1.95 -3.82 -18.31
C THR A 216 -1.01 -3.14 -19.30
N PRO A 217 -0.89 -1.80 -19.32
CA PRO A 217 0.17 -1.11 -20.08
C PRO A 217 1.59 -1.60 -19.73
N PHE A 218 1.73 -2.34 -18.64
CA PHE A 218 2.97 -2.87 -18.10
C PHE A 218 3.23 -4.33 -18.52
N CYS A 219 2.25 -5.01 -19.13
CA CYS A 219 2.31 -6.42 -19.48
C CYS A 219 1.58 -6.72 -20.79
N GLU A 220 2.32 -7.20 -21.79
CA GLU A 220 1.77 -7.56 -23.09
C GLU A 220 0.85 -8.79 -23.02
N GLU A 221 1.04 -9.67 -22.03
CA GLU A 221 0.23 -10.88 -21.82
C GLU A 221 -0.08 -11.09 -20.33
N SER A 222 -1.36 -11.33 -20.02
CA SER A 222 -1.84 -11.69 -18.69
C SER A 222 -1.50 -13.13 -18.30
N GLY A 223 -1.32 -13.40 -17.00
CA GLY A 223 -1.06 -14.71 -16.43
C GLY A 223 0.41 -15.16 -16.48
N ARG A 224 1.36 -14.24 -16.71
CA ARG A 224 2.78 -14.58 -16.82
C ARG A 224 3.54 -14.30 -15.52
N ALA A 225 4.14 -15.35 -14.97
CA ALA A 225 5.17 -15.24 -13.92
C ALA A 225 6.50 -14.86 -14.59
N ASP A 226 6.69 -13.57 -14.89
CA ASP A 226 7.87 -13.06 -15.62
C ASP A 226 8.92 -12.40 -14.71
N GLY A 227 8.62 -12.26 -13.42
CA GLY A 227 9.50 -11.65 -12.42
C GLY A 227 9.82 -10.18 -12.67
N ALA A 228 9.11 -9.52 -13.59
CA ALA A 228 9.36 -8.14 -13.94
C ALA A 228 8.93 -7.19 -12.81
N PHE A 229 9.64 -6.08 -12.66
CA PHE A 229 9.20 -4.99 -11.78
C PHE A 229 9.41 -3.64 -12.45
N LEU A 230 8.60 -2.68 -12.06
CA LEU A 230 8.71 -1.28 -12.47
C LEU A 230 8.36 -0.39 -11.29
N ILE A 231 9.34 0.36 -10.80
CA ILE A 231 9.15 1.36 -9.75
C ILE A 231 9.28 2.74 -10.41
N GLN A 232 8.26 3.58 -10.25
CA GLN A 232 8.15 4.91 -10.84
C GLN A 232 7.92 5.95 -9.74
N GLY A 233 8.07 7.23 -10.08
CA GLY A 233 7.82 8.32 -9.13
C GLY A 233 8.99 8.56 -8.19
N LEU A 234 10.18 8.05 -8.52
CA LEU A 234 11.39 8.27 -7.74
C LEU A 234 11.83 9.72 -7.89
N SER A 235 12.11 10.40 -6.78
CA SER A 235 12.82 11.68 -6.84
C SER A 235 14.21 11.50 -7.49
N PRO A 236 14.77 12.54 -8.13
CA PRO A 236 16.17 12.48 -8.55
C PRO A 236 17.10 12.26 -7.36
N GLY A 237 18.05 11.34 -7.48
CA GLY A 237 18.86 10.92 -6.34
C GLY A 237 19.72 9.71 -6.63
N THR A 238 20.40 9.21 -5.60
CA THR A 238 21.18 7.98 -5.69
C THR A 238 20.49 6.90 -4.87
N TYR A 239 20.32 5.72 -5.45
CA TYR A 239 19.51 4.64 -4.93
C TYR A 239 20.27 3.32 -4.88
N THR A 240 19.94 2.47 -3.91
CA THR A 240 20.18 1.02 -4.00
C THR A 240 18.88 0.32 -4.38
N VAL A 241 19.01 -0.82 -5.05
CA VAL A 241 17.89 -1.73 -5.32
C VAL A 241 18.17 -3.03 -4.58
N GLU A 242 17.18 -3.57 -3.89
CA GLU A 242 17.29 -4.82 -3.14
C GLU A 242 16.06 -5.69 -3.38
N VAL A 243 16.24 -6.98 -3.18
CA VAL A 243 15.14 -7.95 -3.16
C VAL A 243 15.11 -8.63 -1.80
N GLU A 244 13.94 -8.66 -1.18
CA GLU A 244 13.71 -9.24 0.13
C GLU A 244 12.50 -10.19 0.14
N GLY A 245 12.50 -11.08 1.13
CA GLY A 245 11.37 -11.93 1.43
C GLY A 245 10.23 -11.15 2.08
N LEU A 246 9.03 -11.71 1.97
CA LEU A 246 7.86 -11.20 2.68
C LEU A 246 7.68 -11.91 4.02
N ARG A 247 7.29 -11.16 5.04
CA ARG A 247 6.73 -11.78 6.25
C ARG A 247 5.38 -12.38 5.90
N LYS A 248 5.10 -13.59 6.39
CA LYS A 248 3.81 -14.26 6.11
C LYS A 248 2.61 -13.41 6.55
N ASP A 249 2.70 -12.76 7.70
CA ASP A 249 1.61 -11.95 8.25
C ASP A 249 1.30 -10.68 7.45
N ILE A 250 2.26 -10.24 6.62
CA ILE A 250 2.10 -9.14 5.67
C ILE A 250 1.56 -9.68 4.35
N ALA A 251 2.22 -10.70 3.80
CA ALA A 251 1.79 -11.37 2.57
C ALA A 251 0.31 -11.76 2.63
N ASP A 252 -0.13 -12.25 3.80
CA ASP A 252 -1.51 -12.67 4.04
C ASP A 252 -2.55 -11.55 3.85
N GLY A 253 -2.15 -10.29 4.00
CA GLY A 253 -2.98 -9.11 3.76
C GLY A 253 -2.80 -8.47 2.38
N MET A 254 -1.76 -8.85 1.62
CA MET A 254 -1.48 -8.27 0.30
C MET A 254 -2.25 -8.97 -0.81
N SER A 255 -2.25 -10.29 -0.86
CA SER A 255 -3.04 -11.07 -1.80
C SER A 255 -3.07 -12.55 -1.38
N PRO A 256 -4.18 -13.27 -1.66
CA PRO A 256 -4.23 -14.70 -1.44
C PRO A 256 -3.26 -15.53 -2.28
N GLU A 257 -2.92 -15.09 -3.49
CA GLU A 257 -2.02 -15.84 -4.36
C GLU A 257 -0.59 -15.93 -3.80
N ILE A 258 -0.21 -15.01 -2.91
CA ILE A 258 1.11 -14.99 -2.24
C ILE A 258 1.23 -16.09 -1.17
N TYR A 259 0.12 -16.70 -0.71
CA TYR A 259 0.09 -17.63 0.43
C TYR A 259 1.00 -18.86 0.28
N GLU A 260 1.25 -19.32 -0.95
CA GLU A 260 2.06 -20.51 -1.25
C GLU A 260 3.49 -20.17 -1.70
N SER A 261 3.87 -18.88 -1.65
CA SER A 261 5.21 -18.45 -2.06
C SER A 261 6.29 -18.90 -1.10
N SER A 262 7.46 -19.17 -1.65
CA SER A 262 8.71 -19.34 -0.92
C SER A 262 9.72 -18.31 -1.44
N PHE A 263 10.65 -17.89 -0.58
CA PHE A 263 11.70 -16.95 -0.99
C PHE A 263 13.03 -17.68 -1.15
N PRO A 264 13.58 -17.80 -2.37
CA PRO A 264 14.86 -18.48 -2.60
C PRO A 264 16.06 -17.70 -2.06
N GLY A 265 16.90 -18.37 -1.27
CA GLY A 265 18.16 -17.81 -0.79
C GLY A 265 18.01 -16.78 0.32
N GLU A 266 18.95 -15.83 0.37
CA GLU A 266 18.93 -14.68 1.27
C GLU A 266 18.45 -13.42 0.52
N ALA A 267 18.06 -12.38 1.26
CA ALA A 267 17.84 -11.07 0.65
C ALA A 267 19.17 -10.52 0.09
N GLU A 268 19.09 -9.82 -1.03
CA GLU A 268 20.29 -9.34 -1.72
C GLU A 268 20.09 -7.98 -2.38
N PHE A 269 21.20 -7.26 -2.54
CA PHE A 269 21.26 -6.04 -3.32
C PHE A 269 21.54 -6.34 -4.77
N TRP A 270 20.96 -5.53 -5.64
CA TRP A 270 21.40 -5.44 -7.02
C TRP A 270 22.80 -4.85 -7.14
N ASN A 271 23.59 -5.37 -8.07
CA ASN A 271 24.84 -4.74 -8.50
C ASN A 271 25.18 -4.98 -9.99
N GLU A 272 26.18 -4.28 -10.52
CA GLU A 272 26.56 -4.37 -11.96
C GLU A 272 27.00 -5.78 -12.44
N ARG A 273 27.32 -6.70 -11.52
CA ARG A 273 27.77 -8.06 -11.82
C ARG A 273 26.87 -9.12 -11.22
N ASP A 274 25.59 -8.76 -11.05
CA ASP A 274 24.58 -9.58 -10.39
C ASP A 274 24.60 -11.03 -10.88
N ALA A 275 24.78 -11.98 -9.94
CA ALA A 275 24.96 -13.40 -10.23
C ALA A 275 24.67 -14.26 -9.01
N ALA A 276 24.17 -15.48 -9.24
CA ALA A 276 23.77 -16.40 -8.17
C ALA A 276 24.90 -16.80 -7.18
N ASP A 277 26.17 -16.67 -7.55
CA ASP A 277 27.33 -17.08 -6.74
C ASP A 277 28.12 -15.90 -6.13
N GLU A 278 27.50 -14.73 -6.01
CA GLU A 278 28.11 -13.54 -5.42
C GLU A 278 27.83 -13.31 -3.93
N ASP A 279 28.41 -12.25 -3.36
CA ASP A 279 28.05 -11.78 -2.02
C ASP A 279 26.75 -10.96 -2.12
N PRO A 280 25.63 -11.44 -1.53
CA PRO A 280 24.32 -10.78 -1.65
C PRO A 280 24.30 -9.37 -1.04
N LEU A 281 25.29 -9.00 -0.23
CA LEU A 281 25.36 -7.68 0.40
C LEU A 281 26.17 -6.65 -0.43
N THR A 282 26.65 -7.04 -1.61
CA THR A 282 27.31 -6.13 -2.56
C THR A 282 26.28 -5.31 -3.31
N ALA A 283 26.33 -3.98 -3.18
CA ALA A 283 25.42 -3.07 -3.86
C ALA A 283 26.16 -2.17 -4.86
N THR A 284 25.56 -1.95 -6.04
CA THR A 284 25.97 -0.83 -6.92
C THR A 284 24.92 0.28 -6.86
N PRO A 285 25.25 1.48 -6.34
CA PRO A 285 24.31 2.58 -6.31
C PRO A 285 24.01 3.12 -7.71
N LEU A 286 22.73 3.41 -7.97
CA LEU A 286 22.22 4.02 -9.20
C LEU A 286 21.93 5.49 -8.98
N THR A 287 22.56 6.39 -9.72
CA THR A 287 22.22 7.82 -9.69
C THR A 287 21.26 8.16 -10.82
N LEU A 288 20.05 8.58 -10.46
CA LEU A 288 18.96 8.90 -11.38
C LEU A 288 18.71 10.41 -11.43
N ARG A 289 18.48 10.93 -12.64
CA ARG A 289 18.01 12.30 -12.90
C ARG A 289 16.51 12.33 -13.15
N ALA A 290 15.93 13.52 -13.06
CA ALA A 290 14.54 13.74 -13.44
C ALA A 290 14.32 13.35 -14.92
N GLY A 291 13.27 12.57 -15.18
CA GLY A 291 12.94 12.03 -16.50
C GLY A 291 13.81 10.84 -16.95
N GLU A 292 14.67 10.32 -16.08
CA GLU A 292 15.48 9.14 -16.37
C GLU A 292 14.73 7.85 -16.03
N GLU A 293 14.71 6.90 -16.97
CA GLU A 293 14.41 5.50 -16.69
C GLU A 293 15.72 4.71 -16.73
N HIS A 294 16.03 4.03 -15.64
CA HIS A 294 17.11 3.04 -15.63
C HIS A 294 16.52 1.65 -15.91
N SER A 295 16.91 1.07 -17.04
CA SER A 295 16.57 -0.29 -17.44
C SER A 295 17.66 -1.29 -17.04
N ASP A 296 17.38 -2.57 -17.21
CA ASP A 296 18.36 -3.67 -17.11
C ASP A 296 18.82 -3.99 -15.68
N THR A 297 18.02 -3.62 -14.66
CA THR A 297 18.23 -4.05 -13.27
C THR A 297 17.77 -5.50 -13.07
N THR A 298 18.58 -6.46 -13.50
CA THR A 298 18.33 -7.88 -13.25
C THR A 298 18.98 -8.30 -11.94
N ILE A 299 18.20 -8.87 -11.02
CA ILE A 299 18.68 -9.46 -9.77
C ILE A 299 18.59 -10.99 -9.87
N VAL A 300 19.66 -11.72 -9.55
CA VAL A 300 19.75 -13.18 -9.67
C VAL A 300 19.98 -13.82 -8.30
N LEU A 301 18.89 -14.29 -7.69
CA LEU A 301 18.92 -14.93 -6.37
C LEU A 301 19.91 -16.07 -6.31
N SER A 302 20.62 -16.16 -5.19
CA SER A 302 21.58 -17.23 -4.88
C SER A 302 21.02 -18.66 -4.82
N SER A 303 19.70 -18.84 -4.92
CA SER A 303 19.05 -20.15 -4.89
C SER A 303 17.87 -20.25 -5.86
N THR A 304 17.54 -21.49 -6.24
CA THR A 304 16.30 -21.82 -6.95
C THR A 304 15.20 -22.25 -5.99
N THR A 305 15.57 -22.76 -4.81
CA THR A 305 14.65 -23.25 -3.79
C THR A 305 14.59 -22.28 -2.62
N GLY A 306 13.38 -21.98 -2.15
CA GLY A 306 13.14 -21.11 -1.01
C GLY A 306 12.49 -21.81 0.16
N ASP A 307 12.63 -21.18 1.32
CA ASP A 307 11.86 -21.54 2.50
C ASP A 307 10.44 -20.93 2.39
N PRO A 308 9.39 -21.64 2.85
CA PRO A 308 8.06 -21.06 2.96
C PRO A 308 8.06 -19.79 3.82
N LEU A 309 7.21 -18.83 3.47
CA LEU A 309 7.05 -17.62 4.28
C LEU A 309 6.69 -17.97 5.73
N SER A 310 7.32 -17.28 6.68
CA SER A 310 7.15 -17.50 8.11
C SER A 310 6.51 -16.29 8.78
N TRP A 311 5.71 -16.53 9.82
CA TRP A 311 5.10 -15.47 10.62
C TRP A 311 6.17 -14.69 11.38
N GLY A 312 6.18 -13.35 11.26
CA GLY A 312 7.10 -12.49 11.99
C GLY A 312 8.58 -12.57 11.56
N ILE A 313 8.91 -13.35 10.52
CA ILE A 313 10.27 -13.56 10.04
C ILE A 313 10.27 -13.41 8.52
N ALA A 314 11.22 -12.62 8.01
CA ALA A 314 11.52 -12.51 6.58
C ALA A 314 13.02 -12.46 6.37
N LYS A 315 13.45 -12.87 5.17
CA LYS A 315 14.81 -12.64 4.66
C LYS A 315 14.89 -11.17 4.27
N MET A 316 15.74 -10.38 4.93
CA MET A 316 15.84 -8.93 4.72
C MET A 316 17.31 -8.51 4.79
N ILE A 317 17.65 -7.41 4.13
CA ILE A 317 18.96 -6.79 4.29
C ILE A 317 19.12 -6.33 5.76
N PRO A 318 20.26 -6.60 6.42
CA PRO A 318 20.45 -6.20 7.82
C PRO A 318 20.37 -4.68 8.02
N GLU A 319 19.74 -4.23 9.11
CA GLU A 319 19.56 -2.81 9.42
C GLU A 319 20.86 -2.00 9.44
N THR A 320 21.99 -2.65 9.72
CA THR A 320 23.33 -2.04 9.75
C THR A 320 23.78 -1.48 8.40
N HIS A 321 23.12 -1.84 7.30
CA HIS A 321 23.37 -1.28 5.97
C HIS A 321 22.64 0.04 5.71
N PHE A 322 21.73 0.45 6.60
CA PHE A 322 20.89 1.62 6.40
C PHE A 322 21.14 2.70 7.45
N ILE A 323 21.61 3.86 7.00
CA ILE A 323 21.79 5.03 7.87
C ILE A 323 20.43 5.57 8.31
N ARG A 324 20.33 6.04 9.56
CA ARG A 324 19.18 6.80 10.04
C ARG A 324 19.48 8.29 9.90
N LYS A 325 18.80 8.96 8.99
CA LYS A 325 18.92 10.41 8.81
C LYS A 325 18.21 11.14 9.95
N GLU A 326 18.86 12.15 10.54
CA GLU A 326 18.30 12.84 11.69
C GLU A 326 17.15 13.76 11.28
N ASP A 327 17.37 14.53 10.21
CA ASP A 327 16.45 15.46 9.55
C ASP A 327 15.65 14.80 8.41
N SER A 328 15.24 13.54 8.62
CA SER A 328 14.40 12.82 7.65
C SER A 328 13.03 13.46 7.50
N ILE A 329 12.54 13.58 6.26
CA ILE A 329 11.22 14.17 5.98
C ILE A 329 10.07 13.35 6.58
N CYS A 330 10.26 12.03 6.76
CA CYS A 330 9.27 11.16 7.38
C CYS A 330 9.11 11.44 8.88
N LYS A 331 10.09 12.07 9.54
CA LYS A 331 9.99 12.48 10.94
C LYS A 331 9.26 13.82 11.13
N ALA A 332 8.64 14.37 10.09
CA ALA A 332 7.89 15.61 10.19
C ALA A 332 6.88 15.55 11.37
N PRO A 333 6.69 16.67 12.09
CA PRO A 333 5.77 16.70 13.22
C PRO A 333 4.37 16.32 12.75
N LEU A 334 3.69 15.51 13.55
CA LEU A 334 2.30 15.20 13.28
C LEU A 334 1.46 16.46 13.37
N ALA A 335 0.47 16.54 12.48
CA ALA A 335 -0.61 17.50 12.66
C ALA A 335 -1.31 17.24 14.01
N ASP A 336 -1.73 18.32 14.64
CA ASP A 336 -2.62 18.24 15.80
C ASP A 336 -4.04 17.91 15.29
N TYR A 337 -4.29 16.62 15.11
CA TYR A 337 -5.56 16.14 14.58
C TYR A 337 -6.73 16.47 15.52
N ASN A 338 -6.51 16.53 16.83
CA ASN A 338 -7.53 16.94 17.80
C ASN A 338 -7.97 18.39 17.53
N ALA A 339 -7.00 19.30 17.38
CA ALA A 339 -7.29 20.69 17.03
C ALA A 339 -7.99 20.82 15.67
N LEU A 340 -7.61 19.99 14.68
CA LEU A 340 -8.22 20.00 13.35
C LEU A 340 -9.72 19.67 13.38
N ILE A 341 -10.13 18.73 14.23
CA ILE A 341 -11.53 18.31 14.35
C ILE A 341 -12.27 18.96 15.52
N GLY A 342 -11.65 19.94 16.18
CA GLY A 342 -12.27 20.67 17.29
C GLY A 342 -12.49 19.83 18.56
N VAL A 343 -11.74 18.74 18.72
CA VAL A 343 -11.73 17.94 19.96
C VAL A 343 -10.74 18.60 20.91
N ALA A 344 -11.23 19.08 22.06
CA ALA A 344 -10.36 19.59 23.10
C ALA A 344 -9.44 18.47 23.62
N PRO A 345 -8.16 18.75 23.87
CA PRO A 345 -7.28 17.76 24.50
C PRO A 345 -7.79 17.46 25.91
N ASP A 346 -8.29 16.23 26.11
CA ASP A 346 -8.63 15.59 27.38
C ASP A 346 -9.65 16.31 28.29
N GLU A 347 -10.90 16.43 27.85
CA GLU A 347 -12.03 16.22 28.77
C GLU A 347 -12.55 14.80 28.56
N GLU A 348 -12.70 14.01 29.64
CA GLU A 348 -13.32 12.68 29.62
C GLU A 348 -14.70 12.78 28.93
N ALA A 349 -14.73 12.45 27.64
CA ALA A 349 -15.95 12.55 26.86
C ALA A 349 -16.88 11.41 27.28
N GLU A 350 -17.95 11.73 28.01
CA GLU A 350 -19.14 10.87 28.00
C GLU A 350 -19.59 10.71 26.54
N PRO A 351 -19.95 9.50 26.09
CA PRO A 351 -20.28 9.25 24.70
C PRO A 351 -21.50 10.11 24.30
N PRO A 352 -21.37 11.07 23.38
CA PRO A 352 -22.52 11.82 22.94
C PRO A 352 -23.40 10.88 22.12
N GLY A 353 -24.59 10.58 22.66
CA GLY A 353 -25.68 9.98 21.91
C GLY A 353 -26.19 10.96 20.86
N GLY A 354 -25.56 11.01 19.69
CA GLY A 354 -26.01 11.84 18.58
C GLY A 354 -25.05 11.79 17.41
N GLY A 355 -25.52 11.37 16.24
CA GLY A 355 -24.72 11.21 15.03
C GLY A 355 -24.02 12.51 14.62
N CYS A 356 -22.70 12.44 14.45
CA CYS A 356 -21.90 13.54 13.90
C CYS A 356 -22.00 13.55 12.37
N SER A 357 -22.61 14.61 11.84
CA SER A 357 -22.52 15.01 10.43
C SER A 357 -21.29 15.90 10.24
N LEU A 358 -20.41 15.57 9.29
CA LEU A 358 -19.21 16.34 8.92
C LEU A 358 -19.51 17.58 8.05
N LEU A 359 -20.62 18.27 8.30
CA LEU A 359 -20.91 19.56 7.68
C LEU A 359 -20.91 20.63 8.78
N PRO A 360 -20.11 21.71 8.66
CA PRO A 360 -20.26 22.84 9.57
C PRO A 360 -21.69 23.35 9.46
N GLY A 361 -22.38 23.40 10.60
CA GLY A 361 -23.75 23.90 10.69
C GLY A 361 -23.81 25.33 10.16
N LEU A 362 -24.44 25.52 9.00
CA LEU A 362 -25.05 26.78 8.65
C LEU A 362 -26.24 26.95 9.60
N SER A 363 -26.01 27.63 10.72
CA SER A 363 -27.11 28.18 11.52
C SER A 363 -27.85 29.19 10.66
N ALA A 364 -29.04 28.83 10.23
CA ALA A 364 -29.99 29.75 9.63
C ALA A 364 -30.50 30.71 10.71
N ASP A 365 -29.86 31.88 10.80
CA ASP A 365 -30.51 33.11 11.25
C ASP A 365 -30.67 34.03 10.03
N ARG A 366 -31.79 33.83 9.32
CA ARG A 366 -32.73 34.86 8.85
C ARG A 366 -34.02 34.23 8.35
#